data_AF-A0A4Q5QIZ2-F1
#
_entry.id   AF-A0A4Q5QIZ2-F1
#
_cell.length_a   1.000
_cell.length_b   1.000
_cell.length_c   1.000
_cell.angle_alpha   90.00
_cell.angle_beta   90.00
_cell.angle_gamma   90.00
#
_symmetry.space_group_name_H-M   'P 1'
#
loop_
_entity.id
_entity.type
_entity.pdbx_description
1 polymer ?
#
loop_
_entity_poly.entity_id
_entity_poly.type
_entity_poly.pdbx_seq_one_letter_code
_entity_poly.pdbx_strand_id
1 'polypeptide(L)' 'FKGNAYGLANTLRQTAFFKPAMKSKKIKNLLFTGQLTVPGPGVPPSLISGQVAAQEAIKMLVKEV' A
#
# COMPACT_ATOMS: atom_id res chain seq x y z
N PHE A 1 -1.20 -13.57 6.01
CA PHE A 1 -2.01 -14.08 7.15
C PHE A 1 -2.53 -15.47 6.81
N LYS A 2 -2.46 -16.45 7.73
CA LYS A 2 -2.94 -17.83 7.50
C LYS A 2 -2.46 -18.47 6.17
N GLY A 3 -1.19 -18.29 5.80
CA GLY A 3 -0.66 -18.84 4.55
C GLY A 3 -1.16 -18.15 3.27
N ASN A 4 -1.77 -16.97 3.36
CA ASN A 4 -2.19 -16.21 2.19
C ASN A 4 -0.99 -15.78 1.31
N ALA A 5 -0.91 -16.37 0.10
CA ALA A 5 0.14 -16.14 -0.89
C ALA A 5 -0.18 -14.99 -1.88
N TYR A 6 -1.45 -14.63 -2.09
CA TYR A 6 -1.90 -13.70 -3.12
C TYR A 6 -2.56 -12.43 -2.58
N GLY A 7 -2.54 -12.22 -1.27
CA GLY A 7 -3.12 -11.04 -0.65
C GLY A 7 -4.65 -11.00 -0.71
N LEU A 8 -5.21 -9.81 -0.98
CA LEU A 8 -6.66 -9.59 -0.98
C LEU A 8 -7.33 -10.30 -2.16
N ALA A 9 -8.59 -10.73 -1.98
CA ALA A 9 -9.38 -11.34 -3.03
C ALA A 9 -9.66 -10.36 -4.19
N ASN A 10 -9.64 -10.88 -5.42
CA ASN A 10 -9.90 -10.09 -6.63
C ASN A 10 -11.41 -9.94 -6.88
N THR A 11 -12.10 -9.29 -5.95
CA THR A 11 -13.51 -8.93 -6.12
C THR A 11 -13.64 -7.56 -6.75
N LEU A 12 -14.76 -7.28 -7.44
CA LEU A 12 -15.02 -5.95 -8.02
C LEU A 12 -14.95 -4.82 -6.98
N ARG A 13 -15.30 -5.11 -5.72
CA ARG A 13 -15.25 -4.15 -4.61
C ARG A 13 -13.87 -4.04 -3.94
N GLN A 14 -12.88 -4.83 -4.35
CA GLN A 14 -11.51 -4.81 -3.79
C GLN A 14 -10.43 -4.64 -4.87
N THR A 15 -10.83 -4.28 -6.09
CA THR A 15 -9.93 -4.01 -7.21
C THR A 15 -9.66 -2.51 -7.37
N ALA A 16 -8.58 -2.18 -8.09
CA ALA A 16 -8.16 -0.82 -8.43
C ALA A 16 -8.25 0.16 -7.23
N PHE A 17 -9.03 1.23 -7.36
CA PHE A 17 -9.20 2.28 -6.36
C PHE A 17 -9.91 1.82 -5.08
N PHE A 18 -10.60 0.68 -5.10
CA PHE A 18 -11.29 0.13 -3.95
C PHE A 18 -10.40 -0.78 -3.09
N LYS A 19 -9.19 -1.07 -3.54
CA LYS A 19 -8.18 -1.74 -2.72
C LYS A 19 -7.73 -0.81 -1.57
N PRO A 20 -7.34 -1.34 -0.40
CA PRO A 20 -6.81 -0.54 0.68
C PRO A 20 -5.68 0.39 0.24
N ALA A 21 -5.85 1.67 0.57
CA ALA A 21 -4.90 2.72 0.24
C ALA A 21 -3.62 2.58 1.05
N MET A 22 -2.52 3.10 0.49
CA MET A 22 -1.22 3.20 1.16
C MET A 22 -1.27 4.08 2.41
N LYS A 23 -2.01 5.19 2.40
CA LYS A 23 -2.09 6.11 3.54
C LYS A 23 -3.14 5.65 4.56
N SER A 24 -2.78 5.66 5.84
CA SER A 24 -3.76 5.42 6.90
C SER A 24 -4.77 6.56 6.99
N LYS A 25 -6.06 6.20 7.07
CA LYS A 25 -7.13 7.18 7.31
C LYS A 25 -7.21 7.64 8.77
N LYS A 26 -6.59 6.90 9.68
CA LYS A 26 -6.68 7.13 11.14
C LYS A 26 -5.42 7.79 11.71
N ILE A 27 -4.25 7.52 11.14
CA ILE A 27 -2.95 7.96 11.66
C ILE A 27 -2.24 8.72 10.54
N LYS A 28 -1.94 10.01 10.75
CA LYS A 28 -1.49 10.92 9.68
C LYS A 28 -0.09 10.61 9.14
N ASN A 29 0.77 10.02 9.96
CA ASN A 29 2.16 9.68 9.66
C ASN A 29 2.39 8.16 9.46
N LEU A 30 1.33 7.42 9.10
CA LEU A 30 1.41 5.97 8.87
C LEU A 30 1.14 5.63 7.40
N LEU A 31 2.11 4.96 6.80
CA LEU A 31 2.06 4.44 5.43
C LEU A 31 2.14 2.90 5.45
N PHE A 32 1.41 2.27 4.53
CA PHE A 32 1.37 0.84 4.32
C PHE A 32 2.00 0.46 2.98
N THR A 33 2.79 -0.60 2.96
CA THR A 33 3.47 -1.09 1.75
C THR A 33 3.37 -2.61 1.61
N GLY A 34 3.52 -3.12 0.39
CA GLY A 34 3.57 -4.53 0.04
C GLY A 34 2.27 -5.05 -0.60
N GLN A 35 2.08 -6.36 -0.56
CA GLN A 35 1.06 -7.05 -1.36
C GLN A 35 -0.41 -6.75 -1.01
N LEU A 36 -0.68 -6.28 0.21
CA LEU A 36 -2.04 -6.04 0.70
C LEU A 36 -2.55 -4.64 0.41
N THR A 37 -1.68 -3.73 -0.02
CA THR A 37 -2.05 -2.35 -0.38
C THR A 37 -1.87 -2.14 -1.88
N VAL A 38 -2.40 -1.03 -2.41
CA VAL A 38 -2.16 -0.62 -3.80
C VAL A 38 -0.64 -0.54 -4.03
N PRO A 39 -0.09 -1.18 -5.09
CA PRO A 39 -0.75 -1.71 -6.30
C PRO A 39 -1.35 -3.12 -6.15
N GLY A 40 -0.76 -4.00 -5.35
CA GLY A 40 -1.32 -5.32 -5.07
C GLY A 40 -0.30 -6.45 -4.95
N PRO A 41 -0.75 -7.70 -5.10
CA PRO A 41 0.06 -8.88 -4.86
C PRO A 41 1.02 -9.20 -6.01
N GLY A 42 2.01 -10.03 -5.73
CA GLY A 42 3.09 -10.39 -6.65
C GLY A 42 4.38 -9.63 -6.38
N VAL A 43 5.50 -10.17 -6.88
CA VAL A 43 6.83 -9.61 -6.62
C VAL A 43 6.98 -8.19 -7.18
N PRO A 44 6.70 -7.92 -8.48
CA PRO A 44 6.86 -6.58 -9.01
C PRO A 44 5.95 -5.54 -8.33
N PRO A 45 4.63 -5.79 -8.13
CA PRO A 45 3.75 -4.85 -7.45
C PRO A 45 4.15 -4.56 -6.00
N SER A 46 4.66 -5.56 -5.26
CA SER A 46 5.10 -5.38 -3.88
C SER A 46 6.34 -4.49 -3.78
N LEU A 47 7.29 -4.64 -4.72
CA LEU A 47 8.49 -3.79 -4.80
C LEU A 47 8.11 -2.34 -5.16
N ILE A 48 7.25 -2.17 -6.15
CA ILE A 48 6.74 -0.85 -6.56
C ILE A 48 5.99 -0.17 -5.40
N SER A 49 5.19 -0.92 -4.64
CA SER A 49 4.51 -0.41 -3.44
C SER A 49 5.52 0.19 -2.43
N GLY A 50 6.65 -0.50 -2.21
CA GLY A 50 7.75 -0.02 -1.37
C GLY A 50 8.36 1.28 -1.85
N GLN A 51 8.65 1.37 -3.14
CA GLN A 51 9.23 2.58 -3.74
C GLN A 51 8.30 3.79 -3.61
N VAL A 52 7.01 3.61 -3.91
CA VAL A 52 6.02 4.69 -3.80
C VAL A 52 5.81 5.11 -2.34
N ALA A 53 5.78 4.16 -1.40
CA ALA A 53 5.66 4.45 0.02
C ALA A 53 6.87 5.23 0.56
N ALA A 54 8.09 4.87 0.15
CA ALA A 54 9.30 5.59 0.54
C ALA A 54 9.31 7.03 -0.01
N GLN A 55 8.94 7.21 -1.28
CA GLN A 55 8.80 8.55 -1.88
C GLN A 55 7.76 9.40 -1.13
N GLU A 56 6.63 8.81 -0.75
CA GLU A 56 5.61 9.52 0.01
C GLU A 56 6.06 9.85 1.43
N ALA A 57 6.81 8.95 2.09
CA ALA A 57 7.40 9.21 3.40
C ALA A 57 8.36 10.41 3.37
N ILE A 58 9.24 10.47 2.36
CA ILE A 58 10.17 11.60 2.17
C ILE A 58 9.39 12.91 2.00
N LYS A 59 8.32 12.90 1.18
CA LYS A 59 7.46 14.08 1.01
C LYS A 59 6.82 14.52 2.33
N MET A 60 6.34 13.58 3.14
CA MET A 60 5.75 13.88 4.44
C MET A 60 6.77 14.53 5.38
N LEU A 61 7.99 13.98 5.45
CA LEU A 61 9.08 14.52 6.27
C LEU A 61 9.49 15.94 5.85
N VAL A 62 9.63 16.19 4.54
CA VAL A 62 10.00 17.52 4.02
C VAL A 62 8.91 18.55 4.28
N LYS A 63 7.64 18.15 4.34
CA LYS A 63 6.50 19.06 4.55
C LYS A 63 6.25 19.40 6.01
N GLU A 64 6.85 18.65 6.93
CA GLU A 64 6.79 18.90 8.38
C GLU A 64 7.94 19.82 8.87
N VAL A 65 8.91 20.14 7.99
CA VAL A 65 9.95 21.17 8.18
C VAL A 65 9.48 22.48 7.54
#